data_AF-A0A9D7RXN5-F1
#
_entry.id   AF-A0A9D7RXN5-F1
#
_cell.length_a   1.000
_cell.length_b   1.000
_cell.length_c   1.000
_cell.angle_alpha   90.00
_cell.angle_beta   90.00
_cell.angle_gamma   90.00
#
_symmetry.space_group_name_H-M   'P 1'
#
loop_
_entity.id
_entity.type
_entity.pdbx_description
1 polymer ?
#
loop_
_entity_poly.entity_id
_entity_poly.type
_entity_poly.pdbx_seq_one_letter_code
_entity_poly.pdbx_strand_id
1 'polypeptide(L)'
;MDIGNRKHLFTTAAKLMRQVLVDRARAQTRDKRGGGQWQRVDLVEALGLPIEQDVELLDLDRALAELGELDERMATMVELRYFVGLEVGEVASLMEIDERTVYRDWAMARAWLKQRLA
;
A
#
# COMPACT_ATOMS: atom_id res chain seq x y z
N MET A 1 3.21 10.81 -23.08
CA MET A 1 3.11 9.81 -22.02
C MET A 1 4.03 8.68 -22.44
N ASP A 2 5.27 8.68 -21.94
CA ASP A 2 6.29 7.73 -22.40
C ASP A 2 6.12 6.42 -21.64
N ILE A 3 5.60 5.41 -22.33
CA ILE A 3 5.25 4.09 -21.80
C ILE A 3 6.53 3.22 -21.66
N GLY A 4 7.71 3.73 -22.04
CA GLY A 4 8.97 2.98 -22.08
C GLY A 4 9.63 2.70 -20.73
N ASN A 5 9.25 3.37 -19.63
CA ASN A 5 9.88 3.16 -18.33
C ASN A 5 9.05 2.21 -17.45
N ARG A 6 9.52 0.97 -17.32
CA ARG A 6 8.92 -0.08 -16.47
C ARG A 6 8.58 0.44 -15.07
N LYS A 7 9.47 1.23 -14.46
CA LYS A 7 9.26 1.90 -13.16
C LYS A 7 7.98 2.75 -13.17
N HIS A 8 7.86 3.63 -14.15
CA HIS A 8 6.71 4.52 -14.26
C HIS A 8 5.40 3.74 -14.43
N LEU A 9 5.42 2.67 -15.21
CA LEU A 9 4.25 1.83 -15.48
C LEU A 9 3.76 1.12 -14.21
N PHE A 10 4.67 0.49 -13.45
CA PHE A 10 4.33 -0.18 -12.20
C PHE A 10 3.93 0.79 -11.08
N THR A 11 4.62 1.92 -10.92
CA THR A 11 4.21 2.94 -9.95
C THR A 11 2.85 3.54 -10.31
N THR A 12 2.57 3.76 -11.60
CA THR A 12 1.25 4.24 -12.04
C THR A 12 0.17 3.19 -11.82
N ALA A 13 0.44 1.92 -12.14
CA ALA A 13 -0.49 0.82 -11.87
C ALA A 13 -0.79 0.67 -10.38
N ALA A 14 0.21 0.80 -9.51
CA ALA A 14 0.05 0.76 -8.06
C ALA A 14 -0.88 1.88 -7.56
N LYS A 15 -0.67 3.12 -8.01
CA LYS A 15 -1.52 4.28 -7.67
C LYS A 15 -2.95 4.12 -8.19
N LEU A 16 -3.11 3.62 -9.42
CA LEU A 16 -4.43 3.36 -10.00
C LEU A 16 -5.17 2.26 -9.24
N MET A 17 -4.50 1.16 -8.88
CA MET A 17 -5.12 0.09 -8.10
C MET A 17 -5.53 0.57 -6.70
N ARG A 18 -4.68 1.38 -6.04
CA ARG A 18 -5.05 2.06 -4.80
C ARG A 18 -6.33 2.89 -4.97
N GLN A 19 -6.38 3.75 -6.00
CA GLN A 19 -7.55 4.59 -6.25
C GLN A 19 -8.82 3.77 -6.51
N VAL A 20 -8.76 2.74 -7.36
CA VAL A 20 -9.90 1.85 -7.66
C VAL A 20 -10.43 1.17 -6.41
N LEU A 21 -9.54 0.65 -5.55
CA LEU A 21 -9.94 -0.02 -4.31
C LEU A 21 -10.56 0.97 -3.33
N VAL A 22 -9.96 2.16 -3.17
CA VAL A 22 -10.48 3.22 -2.30
C VAL A 22 -11.83 3.74 -2.77
N ASP A 23 -12.01 3.97 -4.07
CA ASP A 23 -13.28 4.41 -4.65
C ASP A 23 -14.37 3.35 -4.45
N ARG A 24 -14.01 2.06 -4.60
CA ARG A 24 -14.91 0.96 -4.30
C ARG A 24 -15.28 0.87 -2.82
N ALA A 25 -14.34 1.12 -1.90
CA ALA A 25 -14.66 1.19 -0.47
C ALA A 25 -15.55 2.39 -0.14
N ARG A 26 -15.24 3.58 -0.68
CA ARG A 26 -16.06 4.79 -0.53
C ARG A 26 -17.48 4.58 -1.05
N ALA A 27 -17.63 3.98 -2.23
CA ALA A 27 -18.94 3.65 -2.80
C ALA A 27 -19.73 2.70 -1.88
N GLN A 28 -19.07 1.69 -1.32
CA GLN A 28 -19.71 0.76 -0.39
C GLN A 28 -20.10 1.39 0.93
N THR A 29 -19.29 2.29 1.51
CA THR A 29 -19.67 3.06 2.70
C THR A 29 -20.85 3.99 2.42
N ARG A 30 -20.93 4.56 1.21
CA ARG A 30 -22.05 5.41 0.79
C ARG A 30 -23.34 4.61 0.59
N ASP A 31 -23.24 3.38 0.07
CA ASP A 31 -24.39 2.50 -0.16
C ASP A 31 -24.83 1.72 1.09
N LYS A 32 -23.97 1.60 2.12
CA LYS A 32 -24.25 0.75 3.29
C LYS A 32 -24.32 1.54 4.61
N ARG A 33 -25.55 1.78 5.06
CA ARG A 33 -25.96 1.61 6.47
C ARG A 33 -25.95 0.12 6.90
N GLY A 34 -25.00 -0.69 6.44
CA GLY A 34 -25.00 -2.14 6.71
C GLY A 34 -23.79 -2.91 6.16
N GLY A 35 -22.75 -3.06 6.99
CA GLY A 35 -21.81 -4.19 6.98
C GLY A 35 -21.22 -4.61 5.64
N GLY A 36 -20.35 -3.80 5.05
CA GLY A 36 -19.55 -4.19 3.88
C GLY A 36 -18.11 -4.49 4.27
N GLN A 37 -17.84 -5.70 4.78
CA GLN A 37 -16.48 -6.21 5.00
C GLN A 37 -15.80 -6.46 3.65
N TRP A 38 -15.19 -5.44 3.04
CA TRP A 38 -14.13 -5.70 2.07
C TRP A 38 -12.88 -6.17 2.81
N GLN A 39 -12.21 -7.13 2.20
CA GLN A 39 -11.49 -8.23 2.82
C GLN A 39 -10.27 -7.75 3.64
N ARG A 40 -10.52 -7.43 4.92
CA ARG A 40 -9.57 -7.01 5.98
C ARG A 40 -8.40 -7.98 6.22
N VAL A 41 -8.60 -9.26 5.89
CA VAL A 41 -7.62 -10.34 6.09
C VAL A 41 -6.37 -10.16 5.21
N ASP A 42 -6.54 -9.64 4.00
CA ASP A 42 -5.47 -9.56 3.00
C ASP A 42 -4.39 -8.51 3.39
N LEU A 43 -4.78 -7.42 4.05
CA LEU A 43 -3.88 -6.36 4.52
C LEU A 43 -2.97 -6.81 5.66
N VAL A 44 -3.59 -7.41 6.68
CA VAL A 44 -2.91 -7.87 7.90
C VAL A 44 -1.93 -8.99 7.54
N GLU A 45 -2.33 -9.89 6.64
CA GLU A 45 -1.51 -10.98 6.14
C GLU A 45 -0.37 -10.48 5.24
N ALA A 46 -0.65 -9.63 4.23
CA ALA A 46 0.37 -9.11 3.32
C ALA A 46 1.41 -8.22 4.01
N LEU A 47 1.00 -7.43 5.00
CA LEU A 47 1.94 -6.63 5.80
C LEU A 47 2.50 -7.41 6.99
N GLY A 48 2.07 -8.65 7.25
CA GLY A 48 2.45 -9.43 8.43
C GLY A 48 2.36 -8.63 9.74
N LEU A 49 1.40 -7.72 9.85
CA LEU A 49 1.26 -6.84 11.00
C LEU A 49 0.30 -7.47 12.00
N PRO A 50 0.63 -7.56 13.29
CA PRO A 50 -0.35 -7.93 14.31
C PRO A 50 -1.18 -6.67 14.63
N ILE A 51 -2.07 -6.27 13.71
CA ILE A 51 -3.02 -5.18 13.93
C ILE A 51 -4.40 -5.80 14.18
N GLU A 52 -5.18 -5.18 15.06
CA GLU A 52 -6.58 -5.53 15.31
C GLU A 52 -7.39 -5.52 14.00
N GLN A 53 -8.41 -6.37 13.93
CA GLN A 53 -9.11 -6.76 12.70
C GLN A 53 -9.90 -5.62 12.01
N ASP A 54 -9.83 -4.38 12.52
CA ASP A 54 -10.75 -3.30 12.17
C ASP A 54 -10.17 -2.17 11.30
N VAL A 55 -8.94 -2.30 10.77
CA VAL A 55 -8.41 -1.28 9.84
C VAL A 55 -9.27 -1.22 8.56
N GLU A 56 -9.94 -0.08 8.35
CA GLU A 56 -10.68 0.18 7.12
C GLU A 56 -9.74 0.63 6.00
N LEU A 57 -10.04 0.25 4.75
CA LEU A 57 -9.25 0.65 3.57
C LEU A 57 -9.10 2.18 3.45
N LEU A 58 -10.09 2.93 3.93
CA LEU A 58 -10.07 4.39 3.99
C LEU A 58 -9.03 4.93 4.98
N ASP A 59 -8.80 4.23 6.09
CA ASP A 59 -7.79 4.63 7.07
C ASP A 59 -6.40 4.23 6.60
N LEU A 60 -6.26 3.08 5.93
CA LEU A 60 -5.03 2.73 5.20
C LEU A 60 -4.68 3.76 4.12
N ASP A 61 -5.66 4.21 3.34
CA ASP A 61 -5.45 5.24 2.31
C ASP A 61 -4.90 6.54 2.92
N ARG A 62 -5.44 6.95 4.07
CA ARG A 62 -4.94 8.12 4.82
C ARG A 62 -3.54 7.88 5.36
N ALA A 63 -3.31 6.73 5.99
CA ALA A 63 -1.99 6.37 6.51
C ALA A 63 -0.93 6.31 5.39
N LEU A 64 -1.26 5.79 4.21
CA LEU A 64 -0.36 5.80 3.06
C LEU A 64 -0.13 7.19 2.48
N ALA A 65 -1.14 8.07 2.51
CA ALA A 65 -0.95 9.47 2.12
C ALA A 65 0.01 10.19 3.08
N GLU A 66 -0.20 10.04 4.39
CA GLU A 66 0.67 10.61 5.43
C GLU A 66 2.09 10.02 5.39
N LEU A 67 2.21 8.71 5.15
CA LEU A 67 3.51 8.07 4.95
C LEU A 67 4.21 8.65 3.72
N GLY A 68 3.47 8.96 2.65
CA GLY A 68 4.02 9.57 1.45
C GLY A 68 4.51 11.00 1.65
N GLU A 69 3.88 11.76 2.56
CA GLU A 69 4.36 13.09 2.97
C GLU A 69 5.66 12.99 3.78
N LEU A 70 5.83 11.91 4.55
CA LEU A 70 7.05 11.64 5.33
C LEU A 70 8.19 11.10 4.46
N ASP A 71 7.89 10.07 3.67
CA ASP A 71 8.82 9.40 2.77
C ASP A 71 8.07 8.74 1.59
N GLU A 72 8.11 9.40 0.43
CA GLU A 72 7.47 8.93 -0.80
C GLU A 72 7.96 7.53 -1.22
N ARG A 73 9.22 7.18 -0.93
CA ARG A 73 9.82 5.89 -1.30
C ARG A 73 9.22 4.77 -0.47
N MET A 74 9.02 4.99 0.82
CA MET A 74 8.37 4.06 1.73
C MET A 74 6.90 3.84 1.37
N ALA A 75 6.17 4.91 1.02
CA ALA A 75 4.79 4.77 0.53
C ALA A 75 4.73 3.96 -0.78
N THR A 76 5.59 4.29 -1.75
CA THR A 76 5.69 3.56 -3.02
C THR A 76 6.02 2.08 -2.82
N MET A 77 6.93 1.78 -1.88
CA MET A 77 7.27 0.40 -1.49
C MET A 77 6.03 -0.38 -1.07
N VAL A 78 5.22 0.21 -0.17
CA VAL A 78 4.01 -0.43 0.32
C VAL A 78 2.98 -0.60 -0.80
N GLU A 79 2.82 0.41 -1.66
CA GLU A 79 1.89 0.32 -2.78
C GLU A 79 2.28 -0.78 -3.78
N LEU A 80 3.56 -0.92 -4.11
CA LEU A 80 4.05 -1.96 -5.02
C LEU A 80 3.91 -3.37 -4.42
N ARG A 81 4.20 -3.54 -3.13
CA ARG A 81 4.06 -4.85 -2.49
C ARG A 81 2.61 -5.24 -2.28
N TYR A 82 1.76 -4.28 -1.90
CA TYR A 82 0.38 -4.57 -1.50
C TYR A 82 -0.58 -4.58 -2.69
N PHE A 83 -0.52 -3.57 -3.56
CA PHE A 83 -1.49 -3.44 -4.66
C PHE A 83 -1.04 -4.15 -5.93
N VAL A 84 0.28 -4.26 -6.16
CA VAL A 84 0.82 -4.95 -7.35
C VAL A 84 1.24 -6.39 -7.01
N GLY A 85 1.57 -6.69 -5.75
CA GLY A 85 2.02 -8.02 -5.32
C GLY A 85 3.49 -8.30 -5.58
N LEU A 86 4.33 -7.26 -5.74
CA LEU A 86 5.76 -7.44 -6.00
C LEU A 86 6.53 -7.89 -4.76
N GLU A 87 7.51 -8.77 -4.97
CA GLU A 87 8.49 -9.15 -3.95
C GLU A 87 9.60 -8.11 -3.79
N VAL A 88 10.32 -8.16 -2.67
CA VAL A 88 11.41 -7.21 -2.33
C VAL A 88 12.44 -7.07 -3.46
N GLY A 89 12.89 -8.20 -4.03
CA GLY A 89 13.88 -8.19 -5.12
C GLY A 89 13.34 -7.59 -6.42
N GLU A 90 12.04 -7.76 -6.69
CA GLU A 90 11.39 -7.16 -7.85
C GLU A 90 11.25 -5.64 -7.66
N VAL A 91 10.92 -5.19 -6.45
CA VAL A 91 10.89 -3.76 -6.12
C VAL A 91 12.29 -3.15 -6.17
N ALA A 92 13.33 -3.85 -5.68
CA ALA A 92 14.73 -3.43 -5.78
C ALA A 92 15.14 -3.20 -7.24
N SER A 93 14.82 -4.17 -8.10
CA SER A 93 15.08 -4.11 -9.54
C SER A 93 14.30 -2.98 -10.22
N LEU A 94 13.05 -2.77 -9.82
CA LEU A 94 12.17 -1.74 -10.38
C LEU A 94 12.58 -0.32 -9.98
N MET A 95 13.03 -0.16 -8.73
CA MET A 95 13.41 1.13 -8.17
C MET A 95 14.89 1.47 -8.40
N GLU A 96 15.67 0.52 -8.92
CA GLU A 96 17.12 0.60 -9.16
C GLU A 96 17.90 0.89 -7.87
N ILE A 97 17.54 0.20 -6.79
CA ILE A 97 18.18 0.32 -5.47
C ILE A 97 18.54 -1.06 -4.94
N ASP A 98 19.50 -1.09 -4.01
CA ASP A 98 19.93 -2.34 -3.36
C ASP A 98 18.81 -2.96 -2.51
N GLU A 99 18.69 -4.29 -2.54
CA GLU A 99 17.70 -5.03 -1.75
C GLU A 99 17.77 -4.70 -0.26
N ARG A 100 18.96 -4.46 0.30
CA ARG A 100 19.11 -4.08 1.72
C ARG A 100 18.43 -2.75 2.03
N THR A 101 18.37 -1.84 1.07
CA THR A 101 17.63 -0.58 1.22
C THR A 101 16.12 -0.84 1.16
N VAL A 102 15.66 -1.68 0.23
CA VAL A 102 14.26 -2.11 0.15
C VAL A 102 13.79 -2.77 1.43
N TYR A 103 14.57 -3.72 1.98
CA TYR A 103 14.26 -4.38 3.26
C TYR A 103 14.15 -3.39 4.41
N ARG A 104 15.05 -2.40 4.47
CA ARG A 104 15.04 -1.36 5.51
C ARG A 104 13.80 -0.48 5.40
N ASP A 105 13.53 0.03 4.21
CA ASP A 105 12.37 0.89 3.95
C ASP A 105 11.07 0.14 4.22
N TRP A 106 10.99 -1.13 3.82
CA TRP A 106 9.86 -2.01 4.11
C TRP A 106 9.63 -2.22 5.60
N ALA A 107 10.70 -2.52 6.36
CA ALA A 107 10.60 -2.70 7.80
C ALA A 107 10.15 -1.41 8.51
N MET A 108 10.71 -0.27 8.09
CA MET A 108 10.32 1.04 8.62
C MET A 108 8.87 1.39 8.28
N ALA A 109 8.42 1.13 7.05
CA ALA A 109 7.08 1.43 6.59
C ALA A 109 6.05 0.59 7.35
N ARG A 110 6.33 -0.70 7.53
CA ARG A 110 5.52 -1.60 8.36
C ARG A 110 5.44 -1.14 9.81
N ALA A 111 6.56 -0.76 10.41
CA ALA A 111 6.59 -0.28 11.80
C ALA A 111 5.77 1.01 11.96
N TRP A 112 5.92 1.94 11.02
CA TRP A 112 5.17 3.20 11.00
C TRP A 112 3.67 2.96 10.81
N LEU A 113 3.28 2.16 9.82
CA LEU A 113 1.87 1.82 9.56
C LEU A 113 1.23 1.12 10.75
N LYS A 114 1.95 0.20 11.41
CA LYS A 114 1.48 -0.44 12.63
C LYS A 114 1.22 0.57 13.75
N GLN A 115 2.09 1.56 13.91
CA GLN A 115 1.91 2.60 14.92
C GLN A 115 0.77 3.56 14.57
N ARG A 116 0.60 3.89 13.28
CA ARG A 116 -0.43 4.83 12.81
C ARG A 116 -1.85 4.24 12.80
N LEU A 117 -1.95 2.92 12.66
CA LEU A 117 -3.21 2.18 12.55
C LEU A 117 -3.58 1.41 13.84
N ALA A 118 -2.81 1.59 14.92
CA ALA A 118 -3.13 1.11 16.27
C ALA A 118 -4.01 2.11 17.01
#